data_AF-A0A0S6UYS8-F1
#
_entry.id   AF-A0A0S6UYS8-F1
#
_cell.length_a   1.000
_cell.length_b   1.000
_cell.length_c   1.000
_cell.angle_alpha   90.00
_cell.angle_beta   90.00
_cell.angle_gamma   90.00
#
_symmetry.space_group_name_H-M   'P 1'
#
loop_
_entity.id
_entity.type
_entity.pdbx_description
1 polymer ?
#
loop_
_entity_poly.entity_id
_entity_poly.type
_entity_poly.pdbx_seq_one_letter_code
_entity_poly.pdbx_strand_id
1 'polypeptide(L)'
;MNMLPGPAQAAAIGLSITFPLLLLCYARVAATGGSGRRFRLGCVTVIALYAIACIALPGQRQLADVLGGLLLLGTALMFCYILFSLLAWGFTLTLLTALVQAERPLTLEQWAEAYMQGGDLGTFTHNRLKLLVGAGMVITADGRLAPTAKGVAIAHLVKLVRLSTGLG
;
A
#
# COMPACT_ATOMS: atom_id res chain seq x y z
N MET A 1 -27.50 19.02 20.13
CA MET A 1 -26.44 18.00 19.91
C MET A 1 -25.18 18.75 19.50
N ASN A 2 -24.11 18.72 20.29
CA ASN A 2 -22.83 19.28 19.86
C ASN A 2 -22.25 18.37 18.78
N MET A 3 -22.15 18.86 17.54
CA MET A 3 -21.58 18.14 16.40
C MET A 3 -20.05 18.27 16.30
N LEU A 4 -19.41 18.83 17.33
CA LEU A 4 -17.96 19.01 17.34
C LEU A 4 -17.30 17.66 17.64
N PRO A 5 -16.30 17.24 16.84
CA PRO A 5 -15.56 16.02 17.11
C PRO A 5 -14.87 16.12 18.46
N GLY A 6 -14.81 15.02 19.18
CA GLY A 6 -14.02 14.95 20.41
C GLY A 6 -12.52 15.15 20.10
N PRO A 7 -11.69 15.45 21.13
CA PRO A 7 -10.28 15.74 20.94
C PRO A 7 -9.52 14.59 20.26
N ALA A 8 -9.88 13.33 20.51
CA ALA A 8 -9.24 12.19 19.85
C ALA A 8 -9.67 12.10 18.37
N GLN A 9 -10.96 12.30 18.06
CA GLN A 9 -11.42 12.38 16.67
C GLN A 9 -10.78 13.53 15.90
N ALA A 10 -10.68 14.72 16.50
CA ALA A 10 -10.03 15.87 15.88
C ALA A 10 -8.55 15.59 15.55
N ALA A 11 -7.82 14.96 16.47
CA ALA A 11 -6.45 14.51 16.23
C ALA A 11 -6.37 13.48 15.09
N ALA A 12 -7.28 12.49 15.07
CA ALA A 12 -7.34 11.49 14.00
C ALA A 12 -7.59 12.13 12.62
N ILE A 13 -8.49 13.12 12.54
CA ILE A 13 -8.77 13.85 11.30
C ILE A 13 -7.52 14.62 10.84
N GLY A 14 -6.88 15.36 11.74
CA GLY A 14 -5.65 16.09 11.42
C GLY A 14 -4.53 15.17 10.94
N LEU A 15 -4.34 14.03 11.61
CA LEU A 15 -3.37 13.01 11.22
C LEU A 15 -3.71 12.36 9.87
N SER A 16 -5.01 12.13 9.60
CA SER A 16 -5.48 11.58 8.33
C SER A 16 -5.17 12.52 7.15
N ILE A 17 -5.38 13.82 7.33
CA ILE A 17 -5.09 14.84 6.30
C ILE A 17 -3.59 15.00 6.08
N THR A 18 -2.78 14.90 7.15
CA THR A 18 -1.32 15.07 7.07
C THR A 18 -0.57 13.81 6.64
N PHE A 19 -1.21 12.63 6.65
CA PHE A 19 -0.58 11.37 6.30
C PHE A 19 0.03 11.34 4.88
N PRO A 20 -0.64 11.82 3.81
CA PRO A 20 -0.03 11.91 2.48
C PRO A 20 1.25 12.77 2.47
N LEU A 21 1.25 13.88 3.19
CA LEU A 21 2.43 14.76 3.31
C LEU A 21 3.58 14.04 4.01
N LEU A 22 3.29 13.28 5.07
CA LEU A 22 4.28 12.46 5.75
C LEU A 22 4.89 11.41 4.80
N LEU A 23 4.09 10.78 3.94
CA LEU A 23 4.60 9.83 2.94
C LEU A 23 5.52 10.52 1.92
N LEU A 24 5.22 11.76 1.52
CA LEU A 24 6.10 12.55 0.65
C LEU A 24 7.42 12.89 1.35
N CYS A 25 7.40 13.21 2.63
CA CYS A 25 8.61 13.42 3.42
C CYS A 25 9.46 12.15 3.47
N TYR A 26 8.86 10.99 3.75
CA TYR A 26 9.58 9.71 3.73
C TYR A 26 10.11 9.33 2.35
N ALA A 27 9.43 9.75 1.26
CA ALA A 27 9.91 9.52 -0.10
C ALA A 27 11.22 10.28 -0.41
N ARG A 28 11.48 11.41 0.26
CA ARG A 28 12.73 12.19 0.13
C ARG A 28 13.91 11.59 0.90
N VAL A 29 13.65 10.71 1.86
CA VAL A 29 14.70 10.10 2.68
C VAL A 29 15.16 8.79 2.04
N ALA A 30 16.33 8.81 1.40
CA ALA A 30 16.91 7.65 0.71
C ALA A 30 17.04 6.39 1.60
N ALA A 31 17.29 6.58 2.90
CA ALA A 31 17.46 5.50 3.88
C ALA A 31 16.20 4.65 4.15
N THR A 32 15.02 5.12 3.73
CA THR A 32 13.74 4.45 4.01
C THR A 32 13.48 3.22 3.13
N GLY A 33 14.30 2.97 2.10
CA GLY A 33 14.19 1.82 1.22
C GLY A 33 13.01 1.89 0.24
N GLY A 34 12.45 0.73 -0.12
CA GLY A 34 11.40 0.61 -1.14
C GLY A 34 10.03 1.18 -0.72
N SER A 35 9.17 1.43 -1.72
CA SER A 35 7.84 2.06 -1.58
C SER A 35 6.97 1.43 -0.47
N GLY A 36 6.94 0.09 -0.38
CA GLY A 36 6.19 -0.61 0.66
C GLY A 36 6.71 -0.39 2.09
N ARG A 37 8.04 -0.24 2.26
CA ARG A 37 8.64 0.05 3.58
C ARG A 37 8.30 1.47 4.01
N ARG A 38 8.36 2.44 3.10
CA ARG A 38 7.96 3.84 3.35
C ARG A 38 6.52 3.96 3.84
N PHE A 39 5.59 3.27 3.17
CA PHE A 39 4.19 3.27 3.58
C PHE A 39 4.01 2.71 5.00
N ARG A 40 4.64 1.56 5.31
CA ARG A 40 4.59 0.97 6.67
C ARG A 40 5.15 1.90 7.74
N LEU A 41 6.29 2.56 7.48
CA LEU A 41 6.87 3.53 8.40
C LEU A 41 5.91 4.71 8.64
N GLY A 42 5.28 5.21 7.57
CA GLY A 42 4.23 6.22 7.66
C GLY A 42 3.08 5.79 8.58
N CYS A 43 2.52 4.59 8.36
CA CYS A 43 1.43 4.09 9.19
C CYS A 43 1.82 3.98 10.67
N VAL A 44 2.99 3.40 10.96
CA VAL A 44 3.50 3.27 12.34
C VAL A 44 3.66 4.65 12.98
N THR A 45 4.21 5.62 12.24
CA THR A 45 4.39 6.99 12.73
C THR A 45 3.05 7.62 13.09
N VAL A 46 2.06 7.53 12.20
CA VAL A 46 0.75 8.15 12.42
C VAL A 46 -0.04 7.46 13.54
N ILE A 47 0.05 6.13 13.66
CA ILE A 47 -0.56 5.39 14.78
C ILE A 47 0.11 5.77 16.10
N ALA A 48 1.44 5.90 16.13
CA ALA A 48 2.16 6.33 17.33
C ALA A 48 1.79 7.76 17.74
N LEU A 49 1.72 8.69 16.77
CA LEU A 49 1.27 10.07 17.02
C LEU A 49 -0.17 10.12 17.53
N TYR A 50 -1.05 9.27 17.00
CA TYR A 50 -2.42 9.16 17.46
C TYR A 50 -2.49 8.67 18.92
N ALA A 51 -1.74 7.61 19.24
CA ALA A 51 -1.67 7.09 20.61
C ALA A 51 -1.12 8.16 21.59
N ILE A 52 -0.10 8.91 21.19
CA ILE A 52 0.43 10.04 21.96
C ILE A 52 -0.65 11.11 22.14
N ALA A 53 -1.37 11.47 21.08
CA ALA A 53 -2.44 12.47 21.13
C ALA A 53 -3.57 12.06 22.10
N CYS A 54 -3.96 10.78 22.13
CA CYS A 54 -4.97 10.29 23.08
C CYS A 54 -4.54 10.43 24.56
N ILE A 55 -3.24 10.39 24.84
CA ILE A 55 -2.70 10.52 26.20
C ILE A 55 -2.42 11.98 26.54
N ALA A 56 -1.79 12.73 25.63
CA ALA A 56 -1.26 14.06 25.89
C ALA A 56 -2.29 15.19 25.72
N LEU A 57 -3.32 15.01 24.90
CA LEU A 57 -4.32 16.06 24.70
C LEU A 57 -5.24 16.19 25.93
N PRO A 58 -5.48 17.43 26.40
CA PRO A 58 -6.42 17.69 27.48
C PRO A 58 -7.86 17.44 27.01
N GLY A 59 -8.65 16.77 27.84
CA GLY A 59 -10.06 16.49 27.56
C GLY A 59 -10.57 15.22 28.24
N GLN A 60 -11.90 15.05 28.28
CA GLN A 60 -12.48 13.79 28.74
C GLN A 60 -12.18 12.68 27.75
N ARG A 61 -11.52 11.63 28.23
CA ARG A 61 -11.18 10.44 27.44
C ARG A 61 -12.38 9.51 27.39
N GLN A 62 -13.34 9.82 26.53
CA GLN A 62 -14.43 8.91 26.25
C GLN A 62 -13.92 7.81 25.31
N LEU A 63 -14.09 6.55 25.73
CA LEU A 63 -13.63 5.40 24.96
C LEU A 63 -14.23 5.37 23.54
N ALA A 64 -15.47 5.84 23.38
CA ALA A 64 -16.12 5.98 22.09
C ALA A 64 -15.42 7.00 21.16
N ASP A 65 -14.88 8.09 21.69
CA ASP A 65 -14.14 9.10 20.91
C ASP A 65 -12.81 8.53 20.40
N VAL A 66 -12.11 7.79 21.27
CA VAL A 66 -10.85 7.10 20.91
C VAL A 66 -11.10 6.01 19.87
N LEU A 67 -12.12 5.18 20.04
CA LEU A 67 -12.44 4.15 19.04
C LEU A 67 -12.90 4.78 17.72
N GLY A 68 -13.73 5.82 17.77
CA GLY A 68 -14.17 6.54 16.58
C GLY A 68 -13.01 7.17 15.81
N GLY A 69 -12.08 7.82 16.53
CA GLY A 69 -10.86 8.38 15.92
C GLY A 69 -9.96 7.30 15.30
N LEU A 70 -9.79 6.15 15.97
CA LEU A 70 -9.02 5.04 15.43
C LEU A 70 -9.64 4.47 14.14
N LEU A 71 -10.96 4.34 14.08
CA LEU A 71 -11.68 3.87 12.89
C LEU A 71 -11.57 4.88 11.73
N LEU A 72 -11.69 6.18 12.02
CA LEU A 72 -11.48 7.25 11.03
C LEU A 72 -10.05 7.19 10.46
N LEU A 73 -9.06 7.07 11.35
CA LEU A 73 -7.67 6.96 10.95
C LEU A 73 -7.41 5.70 10.12
N GLY A 74 -7.95 4.55 10.54
CA GLY A 74 -7.86 3.30 9.79
C GLY A 74 -8.44 3.42 8.39
N THR A 75 -9.57 4.11 8.25
CA THR A 75 -10.23 4.37 6.96
C THR A 75 -9.34 5.23 6.06
N ALA A 76 -8.77 6.30 6.60
CA ALA A 76 -7.85 7.16 5.86
C ALA A 76 -6.57 6.42 5.44
N LEU A 77 -6.01 5.58 6.31
CA LEU A 77 -4.86 4.73 5.99
C LEU A 77 -5.18 3.74 4.86
N MET A 78 -6.35 3.09 4.89
CA MET A 78 -6.78 2.19 3.82
C MET A 78 -6.97 2.94 2.49
N PHE A 79 -7.63 4.09 2.51
CA PHE A 79 -7.81 4.90 1.31
C PHE A 79 -6.47 5.32 0.71
N CYS A 80 -5.56 5.83 1.53
CA CYS A 80 -4.21 6.19 1.09
C CYS A 80 -3.40 4.98 0.62
N TYR A 81 -3.58 3.81 1.23
CA TYR A 81 -2.94 2.56 0.79
C TYR A 81 -3.38 2.18 -0.62
N ILE A 82 -4.67 2.29 -0.93
CA ILE A 82 -5.22 2.00 -2.26
C ILE A 82 -4.60 2.95 -3.29
N LEU A 83 -4.63 4.27 -3.02
CA LEU A 83 -4.04 5.26 -3.92
C LEU A 83 -2.53 5.02 -4.12
N PHE A 84 -1.81 4.80 -3.03
CA PHE A 84 -0.37 4.54 -3.08
C PHE A 84 -0.05 3.25 -3.83
N SER A 85 -0.85 2.20 -3.65
CA SER A 85 -0.69 0.93 -4.35
C SER A 85 -0.96 1.05 -5.84
N LEU A 86 -1.98 1.83 -6.23
CA LEU A 86 -2.25 2.17 -7.63
C LEU A 86 -1.05 2.90 -8.25
N LEU A 87 -0.52 3.92 -7.58
CA LEU A 87 0.62 4.69 -8.08
C LEU A 87 1.92 3.89 -8.14
N ALA A 88 2.21 3.07 -7.11
CA ALA A 88 3.47 2.36 -7.00
C ALA A 88 3.49 1.03 -7.77
N TRP A 89 2.33 0.38 -7.97
CA TRP A 89 2.24 -1.00 -8.47
C TRP A 89 1.12 -1.24 -9.49
N GLY A 90 0.36 -0.21 -9.87
CA GLY A 90 -0.72 -0.34 -10.83
C GLY A 90 -0.18 -0.65 -12.23
N PHE A 91 -0.34 -1.89 -12.67
CA PHE A 91 0.10 -2.39 -13.99
C PHE A 91 -0.27 -1.43 -15.12
N THR A 92 -1.53 -0.98 -15.15
CA THR A 92 -2.07 -0.06 -16.16
C THR A 92 -1.42 1.32 -16.12
N LEU A 93 -1.18 1.87 -14.93
CA LEU A 93 -0.54 3.18 -14.79
C LEU A 93 0.94 3.11 -15.16
N THR A 94 1.64 2.05 -14.78
CA THR A 94 3.04 1.84 -15.18
C THR A 94 3.17 1.67 -16.70
N LEU A 95 2.24 0.94 -17.34
CA LEU A 95 2.15 0.84 -18.80
C LEU A 95 1.93 2.20 -19.48
N LEU A 96 0.99 3.00 -18.98
CA LEU A 96 0.75 4.35 -19.49
C LEU A 96 1.98 5.25 -19.30
N THR A 97 2.64 5.16 -18.14
CA THR A 97 3.82 5.97 -17.83
C THR A 97 4.98 5.63 -18.76
N ALA A 98 5.17 4.36 -19.11
CA ALA A 98 6.18 3.94 -20.09
C ALA A 98 5.94 4.55 -21.47
N LEU A 99 4.67 4.69 -21.88
CA LEU A 99 4.31 5.36 -23.14
C LEU A 99 4.56 6.87 -23.06
N VAL A 100 4.16 7.52 -21.96
CA VAL A 100 4.36 8.97 -21.76
C VAL A 100 5.85 9.34 -21.70
N GLN A 101 6.67 8.52 -21.04
CA GLN A 101 8.11 8.74 -20.93
C GLN A 101 8.88 8.51 -22.24
N ALA A 102 8.31 7.78 -23.19
CA ALA A 102 8.97 7.54 -24.46
C ALA A 102 9.06 8.82 -25.33
N GLU A 103 8.22 9.82 -25.05
CA GLU A 103 8.14 11.12 -25.75
C GLU A 103 7.97 11.02 -27.28
N ARG A 104 7.70 9.81 -27.79
CA ARG A 104 7.51 9.47 -29.20
C ARG A 104 6.47 8.35 -29.34
N PRO A 105 5.75 8.27 -30.48
CA PRO A 105 4.90 7.12 -30.76
C PRO A 105 5.72 5.82 -30.74
N LEU A 106 5.21 4.80 -30.06
CA LEU A 106 5.80 3.46 -29.98
C LEU A 106 4.91 2.45 -30.71
N THR A 107 5.51 1.43 -31.31
CA THR A 107 4.76 0.22 -31.68
C THR A 107 4.39 -0.58 -30.43
N LEU A 108 3.48 -1.57 -30.58
CA LEU A 108 3.04 -2.41 -29.47
C LEU A 108 4.23 -3.16 -28.81
N GLU A 109 5.17 -3.63 -29.63
CA GLU A 109 6.35 -4.37 -29.21
C GLU A 109 7.31 -3.46 -28.44
N GLN A 110 7.59 -2.26 -28.97
CA GLN A 110 8.43 -1.27 -28.31
C GLN A 110 7.83 -0.79 -26.98
N TRP A 111 6.52 -0.68 -26.90
CA TRP A 111 5.82 -0.34 -25.68
C TRP A 111 5.90 -1.45 -24.63
N ALA A 112 5.76 -2.71 -25.04
CA ALA A 112 5.94 -3.86 -24.16
C ALA A 112 7.38 -3.94 -23.62
N GLU A 113 8.40 -3.73 -24.47
CA GLU A 113 9.80 -3.64 -24.06
C GLU A 113 10.06 -2.48 -23.09
N ALA A 114 9.50 -1.30 -23.36
CA ALA A 114 9.62 -0.13 -22.49
C ALA A 114 9.00 -0.39 -21.11
N TYR A 115 7.83 -1.03 -21.06
CA TYR A 115 7.19 -1.45 -19.82
C TYR A 115 8.03 -2.49 -19.04
N MET A 116 8.66 -3.41 -19.75
CA MET A 116 9.57 -4.40 -19.17
C MET A 116 10.95 -3.83 -18.83
N GLN A 117 11.17 -2.52 -19.02
CA GLN A 117 12.44 -1.82 -18.81
C GLN A 117 13.60 -2.44 -19.60
N GLY A 118 13.33 -2.90 -20.83
CA GLY A 118 14.30 -3.58 -21.68
C GLY A 118 14.54 -5.06 -21.35
N GLY A 119 13.78 -5.63 -20.40
CA GLY A 119 13.74 -7.07 -20.13
C GLY A 119 12.75 -7.81 -21.02
N ASP A 120 12.82 -9.13 -21.00
CA ASP A 120 11.86 -10.03 -21.64
C ASP A 120 10.73 -10.45 -20.67
N LEU A 121 9.75 -11.21 -21.18
CA LEU A 121 8.68 -11.79 -20.35
C LEU A 121 9.26 -12.66 -19.20
N GLY A 122 10.42 -13.27 -19.43
CA GLY A 122 11.20 -13.99 -18.41
C GLY A 122 11.63 -13.08 -17.26
N THR A 123 12.13 -11.89 -17.56
CA THR A 123 12.57 -10.89 -16.58
C THR A 123 11.40 -10.35 -15.76
N PHE A 124 10.25 -10.08 -16.39
CA PHE A 124 9.02 -9.72 -15.67
C PHE A 124 8.57 -10.83 -14.72
N THR A 125 8.51 -12.07 -15.22
CA THR A 125 8.10 -13.25 -14.45
C THR A 125 9.07 -13.50 -13.29
N HIS A 126 10.38 -13.35 -13.52
CA HIS A 126 11.41 -13.47 -12.50
C HIS A 126 11.25 -12.41 -11.40
N ASN A 127 10.98 -11.16 -11.75
CA ASN A 127 10.75 -10.09 -10.79
C ASN A 127 9.51 -10.33 -9.93
N ARG A 128 8.40 -10.79 -10.54
CA ARG A 128 7.19 -11.15 -9.79
C ARG A 128 7.40 -12.39 -8.92
N LEU A 129 8.12 -13.39 -9.43
CA LEU A 129 8.48 -14.57 -8.66
C LEU A 129 9.36 -14.23 -7.46
N LYS A 130 10.34 -13.32 -7.61
CA LYS A 130 11.18 -12.84 -6.51
C LYS A 130 10.35 -12.22 -5.38
N LEU A 131 9.25 -11.54 -5.70
CA LEU A 131 8.30 -11.03 -4.69
C LEU A 131 7.56 -12.15 -3.97
N LEU A 132 7.09 -13.17 -4.71
CA LEU A 132 6.40 -14.33 -4.13
C LEU A 132 7.33 -15.16 -3.22
N VAL A 133 8.57 -15.37 -3.66
CA VAL A 133 9.61 -16.06 -2.89
C VAL A 133 10.03 -15.23 -1.67
N GLY A 134 10.32 -13.92 -1.85
CA GLY A 134 10.69 -13.02 -0.76
C GLY A 134 9.59 -12.84 0.29
N ALA A 135 8.32 -13.00 -0.09
CA ALA A 135 7.19 -13.01 0.84
C ALA A 135 6.96 -14.39 1.52
N GLY A 136 7.74 -15.42 1.16
CA GLY A 136 7.60 -16.79 1.67
C GLY A 136 6.34 -17.49 1.19
N MET A 137 5.77 -17.08 0.05
CA MET A 137 4.54 -17.66 -0.52
C MET A 137 4.82 -18.78 -1.51
N VAL A 138 5.99 -18.76 -2.14
CA VAL A 138 6.44 -19.76 -3.11
C VAL A 138 7.85 -20.21 -2.74
N ILE A 139 8.13 -21.49 -2.89
CA ILE A 139 9.46 -22.07 -2.82
C ILE A 139 9.86 -22.63 -4.18
N THR A 140 11.16 -22.59 -4.45
CA THR A 140 11.76 -23.26 -5.60
C THR A 140 12.49 -24.50 -5.08
N ALA A 141 12.05 -25.68 -5.50
CA ALA A 141 12.68 -26.96 -5.18
C ALA A 141 12.82 -27.77 -6.47
N ASP A 142 14.01 -28.30 -6.75
CA ASP A 142 14.30 -29.14 -7.92
C ASP A 142 13.89 -28.54 -9.28
N GLY A 143 14.10 -27.24 -9.44
CA GLY A 143 13.71 -26.51 -10.67
C GLY A 143 12.20 -26.33 -10.83
N ARG A 144 11.40 -26.66 -9.81
CA ARG A 144 9.94 -26.51 -9.80
C ARG A 144 9.51 -25.45 -8.79
N LEU A 145 8.38 -24.82 -9.07
CA LEU A 145 7.75 -23.84 -8.18
C LEU A 145 6.61 -24.51 -7.43
N ALA A 146 6.61 -24.41 -6.09
CA ALA A 146 5.54 -24.92 -5.24
C ALA A 146 5.05 -23.83 -4.27
N PRO A 147 3.74 -23.71 -4.03
CA PRO A 147 3.23 -22.81 -3.02
C PRO A 147 3.57 -23.33 -1.62
N THR A 148 3.88 -22.42 -0.71
CA THR A 148 3.99 -22.74 0.73
C THR A 148 2.60 -22.80 1.35
N ALA A 149 2.48 -23.31 2.59
CA ALA A 149 1.22 -23.26 3.35
C ALA A 149 0.67 -21.82 3.47
N LYS A 150 1.57 -20.82 3.65
CA LYS A 150 1.23 -19.39 3.63
C LYS A 150 0.71 -18.95 2.26
N GLY A 151 1.38 -19.38 1.18
CA GLY A 151 0.95 -19.10 -0.19
C GLY A 151 -0.45 -19.64 -0.49
N VAL A 152 -0.75 -20.87 -0.07
CA VAL A 152 -2.07 -21.49 -0.20
C VAL A 152 -3.13 -20.71 0.59
N ALA A 153 -2.85 -20.37 1.85
CA ALA A 153 -3.78 -19.61 2.69
C ALA A 153 -4.12 -18.23 2.08
N ILE A 154 -3.11 -17.52 1.58
CA ILE A 154 -3.30 -16.22 0.92
C ILE A 154 -4.10 -16.40 -0.39
N ALA A 155 -3.82 -17.43 -1.19
CA ALA A 155 -4.56 -17.71 -2.41
C ALA A 155 -6.05 -17.99 -2.13
N HIS A 156 -6.36 -18.74 -1.07
CA HIS A 156 -7.75 -18.97 -0.65
C HIS A 156 -8.44 -17.70 -0.16
N LEU A 157 -7.74 -16.86 0.61
CA LEU A 157 -8.26 -15.56 1.02
C LEU A 157 -8.59 -14.68 -0.19
N VAL A 158 -7.69 -14.61 -1.18
CA VAL A 158 -7.93 -13.85 -2.42
C VAL A 158 -9.15 -14.41 -3.18
N LYS A 159 -9.28 -15.73 -3.26
CA LYS A 159 -10.46 -16.37 -3.88
C LYS A 159 -11.75 -15.99 -3.18
N LEU A 160 -11.76 -16.01 -1.85
CA LEU A 160 -12.91 -15.61 -1.03
C LEU A 160 -13.27 -14.14 -1.27
N VAL A 161 -12.27 -13.25 -1.24
CA VAL A 161 -12.48 -11.82 -1.50
C VAL A 161 -13.09 -11.61 -2.88
N ARG A 162 -12.52 -12.19 -3.94
CA ARG A 162 -13.04 -12.06 -5.31
C ARG A 162 -14.50 -12.50 -5.42
N LEU A 163 -14.84 -13.62 -4.77
CA LEU A 163 -16.21 -14.12 -4.74
C LEU A 163 -17.15 -13.16 -3.99
N SER A 164 -16.72 -12.63 -2.85
CA SER A 164 -17.51 -11.67 -2.07
C SER A 164 -17.72 -10.32 -2.76
N THR A 165 -16.79 -9.92 -3.63
CA THR A 165 -16.82 -8.64 -4.34
C THR A 165 -17.34 -8.74 -5.78
N GLY A 166 -17.74 -9.94 -6.25
CA GLY A 166 -18.19 -10.16 -7.63
C GLY A 166 -17.10 -9.98 -8.69
N LEU A 167 -15.82 -10.11 -8.32
CA LEU A 167 -14.66 -10.01 -9.21
C LEU A 167 -14.18 -11.40 -9.70
N GLY A 168 -15.07 -12.40 -9.62
CA GLY A 168 -14.79 -13.81 -9.89
C GLY A 168 -15.53 -14.33 -11.10
#